data_AF-A0A443L968-F1
#
_entry.id   AF-A0A443L968-F1
#
_cell.length_a   1.000
_cell.length_b   1.000
_cell.length_c   1.000
_cell.angle_alpha   90.00
_cell.angle_beta   90.00
_cell.angle_gamma   90.00
#
_symmetry.space_group_name_H-M   'P 1'
#
loop_
_entity.id
_entity.type
_entity.pdbx_description
1 polymer ?
#
loop_
_entity_poly.entity_id
_entity_poly.type
_entity_poly.pdbx_seq_one_letter_code
_entity_poly.pdbx_strand_id
1 'polypeptide(L)'
;MAPRGVADGYRGETPLPNEKHEKFCQMMATGAVTQSRAIQAAYGARKSAAQMANNLLRQPHVKARIDYLKRERASRWDDFEDDVFDGFEELLNGVLDNVAELVRACDGNGLAREAAQARDVLTTISSRVLAQLHSLRAADKQQVVRTDNLIQTLESLNVVTPR
;
A
#
# COMPACT_ATOMS: atom_id res chain seq x y z
N MET A 1 -24.18 7.73 18.89
CA MET A 1 -23.51 8.96 19.35
C MET A 1 -22.15 9.04 18.68
N ALA A 2 -21.91 10.08 17.88
CA ALA A 2 -20.57 10.37 17.38
C ALA A 2 -19.63 10.75 18.54
N PRO A 3 -18.33 10.38 18.47
CA PRO A 3 -17.34 10.81 19.46
C PRO A 3 -17.21 12.33 19.49
N ARG A 4 -16.81 12.90 20.63
CA ARG A 4 -16.56 14.34 20.77
C ARG A 4 -15.67 14.86 19.64
N GLY A 5 -16.16 15.88 18.93
CA GLY A 5 -15.45 16.55 17.85
C GLY A 5 -15.55 15.89 16.48
N VAL A 6 -16.28 14.77 16.34
CA VAL A 6 -16.55 14.13 15.05
C VAL A 6 -18.00 14.42 14.67
N ALA A 7 -18.22 15.00 13.49
CA ALA A 7 -19.55 15.33 12.99
C ALA A 7 -20.42 14.06 12.80
N ASP A 8 -21.73 14.19 12.98
CA ASP A 8 -22.66 13.12 12.63
C ASP A 8 -22.60 12.87 11.11
N GLY A 9 -22.46 11.61 10.72
CA GLY A 9 -22.28 11.22 9.32
C GLY A 9 -20.85 11.34 8.77
N TYR A 10 -19.85 11.51 9.63
CA TYR A 10 -18.44 11.60 9.24
C TYR A 10 -17.97 10.46 8.30
N ARG A 11 -17.46 10.85 7.13
CA ARG A 11 -17.01 9.93 6.05
C ARG A 11 -15.49 9.79 5.95
N GLY A 12 -14.74 10.33 6.89
CA GLY A 12 -13.27 10.27 6.85
C GLY A 12 -12.59 11.43 6.12
N GLU A 13 -13.35 12.38 5.56
CA GLU A 13 -12.85 13.44 4.69
C GLU A 13 -11.90 14.42 5.39
N THR A 14 -12.22 14.77 6.64
CA THR A 14 -11.40 15.67 7.46
C THR A 14 -10.56 14.91 8.50
N PRO A 15 -9.41 15.43 8.93
CA PRO A 15 -8.61 14.80 9.99
C PRO A 15 -9.39 14.59 11.29
N LEU A 16 -9.08 13.52 12.02
CA LEU A 16 -9.68 13.30 13.33
C LEU A 16 -9.16 14.34 14.35
N PRO A 17 -10.02 14.86 15.26
CA PRO A 17 -9.60 15.82 16.28
C PRO A 17 -8.54 15.29 17.24
N ASN A 18 -8.50 13.96 17.44
CA ASN A 18 -7.47 13.32 18.24
C ASN A 18 -6.27 12.99 17.34
N GLU A 19 -5.20 13.77 17.49
CA GLU A 19 -3.96 13.62 16.71
C GLU A 19 -3.38 12.21 16.75
N LYS A 20 -3.53 11.48 17.87
CA LYS A 20 -3.03 10.10 17.97
C LYS A 20 -3.91 9.13 17.19
N HIS A 21 -5.23 9.33 17.18
CA HIS A 21 -6.12 8.56 16.30
C HIS A 21 -5.82 8.86 14.83
N GLU A 22 -5.62 10.12 14.47
CA GLU A 22 -5.26 10.52 13.11
C GLU A 22 -3.94 9.89 12.67
N LYS A 23 -2.89 9.99 13.49
CA LYS A 23 -1.59 9.37 13.21
C LYS A 23 -1.70 7.85 13.08
N PHE A 24 -2.51 7.20 13.90
CA PHE A 24 -2.82 5.77 13.74
C PHE A 24 -3.51 5.49 12.39
N CYS A 25 -4.49 6.30 11.99
CA CYS A 25 -5.20 6.14 10.71
C CYS A 25 -4.25 6.29 9.52
N GLN A 26 -3.38 7.30 9.53
CA GLN A 26 -2.37 7.53 8.49
C GLN A 26 -1.42 6.33 8.34
N MET A 27 -0.93 5.79 9.46
CA MET A 27 -0.06 4.61 9.45
C MET A 27 -0.79 3.38 8.91
N MET A 28 -2.02 3.13 9.36
CA MET A 28 -2.82 2.00 8.88
C MET A 28 -3.22 2.11 7.41
N ALA A 29 -3.44 3.32 6.90
CA ALA A 29 -3.76 3.55 5.49
C ALA A 29 -2.58 3.20 4.56
N THR A 30 -1.35 3.15 5.07
CA THR A 30 -0.18 2.77 4.25
C THR A 30 -0.14 1.29 3.86
N GLY A 31 -0.80 0.41 4.62
CA GLY A 31 -0.72 -1.04 4.43
C GLY A 31 0.64 -1.69 4.74
N ALA A 32 1.70 -0.90 4.94
CA ALA A 32 3.08 -1.37 5.10
C ALA A 32 3.45 -1.71 6.56
N VAL A 33 2.56 -1.44 7.52
CA VAL A 33 2.84 -1.62 8.95
C VAL A 33 1.78 -2.47 9.65
N THR A 34 2.22 -3.25 10.63
CA THR A 34 1.30 -4.00 11.49
C THR A 34 0.53 -3.08 12.42
N GLN A 35 -0.65 -3.52 12.87
CA GLN A 35 -1.48 -2.81 13.84
C GLN A 35 -0.70 -2.36 15.09
N SER A 36 0.14 -3.24 15.64
CA SER A 36 0.96 -2.93 16.80
C SER A 36 1.99 -1.84 16.52
N ARG A 37 2.60 -1.84 15.33
CA ARG A 37 3.57 -0.80 14.91
C ARG A 37 2.88 0.54 14.69
N ALA A 38 1.67 0.55 14.12
CA ALA A 38 0.87 1.77 13.98
C ALA A 38 0.52 2.38 15.36
N ILE A 39 0.15 1.56 16.34
CA ILE A 39 -0.07 2.03 17.72
C ILE A 39 1.22 2.54 18.34
N GLN A 40 2.34 1.85 18.15
CA GLN A 40 3.63 2.31 18.69
C GLN A 40 4.03 3.68 18.13
N ALA A 41 3.80 3.92 16.83
CA ALA A 41 4.08 5.20 16.20
C ALA A 41 3.17 6.33 16.72
N ALA A 42 1.91 6.04 17.03
CA ALA A 42 0.93 7.02 17.48
C ALA A 42 0.94 7.26 19.00
N TYR A 43 1.19 6.23 19.82
CA TYR A 43 1.02 6.22 21.27
C TYR A 43 2.29 5.91 22.06
N GLY A 44 3.40 5.66 21.38
CA GLY A 44 4.64 5.16 21.96
C GLY A 44 4.59 3.65 22.26
N ALA A 45 5.65 3.11 22.85
CA ALA A 45 5.71 1.69 23.22
C ALA A 45 4.58 1.31 24.19
N ARG A 46 3.77 0.30 23.83
CA ARG A 46 2.64 -0.21 24.62
C ARG A 46 2.66 -1.73 24.68
N LYS A 47 2.48 -2.29 25.89
CA LYS A 47 2.37 -3.74 26.11
C LYS A 47 1.16 -4.37 25.41
N SER A 48 0.06 -3.63 25.30
CA SER A 48 -1.21 -4.06 24.70
C SER A 48 -1.49 -3.43 23.32
N ALA A 49 -0.45 -3.12 22.55
CA ALA A 49 -0.57 -2.40 21.28
C ALA A 49 -1.57 -3.06 20.30
N ALA A 50 -1.54 -4.38 20.14
CA ALA A 50 -2.48 -5.09 19.28
C ALA A 50 -3.94 -4.96 19.75
N GLN A 51 -4.18 -5.04 21.05
CA GLN A 51 -5.52 -4.91 21.61
C GLN A 51 -6.05 -3.49 21.46
N MET A 52 -5.20 -2.49 21.69
CA MET A 52 -5.54 -1.08 21.47
C MET A 52 -5.90 -0.81 20.01
N ALA A 53 -5.15 -1.35 19.06
CA ALA A 53 -5.45 -1.23 17.65
C ALA A 53 -6.82 -1.84 17.30
N ASN A 54 -7.11 -3.05 17.78
CA ASN A 54 -8.41 -3.70 17.57
C ASN A 54 -9.57 -2.87 18.12
N ASN A 55 -9.40 -2.26 19.30
CA ASN A 55 -10.40 -1.38 19.88
C ASN A 55 -10.63 -0.13 19.03
N LEU A 56 -9.57 0.46 18.45
CA LEU A 56 -9.69 1.61 17.55
C LEU A 56 -10.35 1.24 16.22
N LEU A 57 -9.98 0.11 15.63
CA LEU A 57 -10.55 -0.34 14.35
C LEU A 57 -12.04 -0.68 14.43
N ARG A 58 -12.57 -0.95 15.63
CA ARG A 58 -14.00 -1.11 15.88
C ARG A 58 -14.77 0.23 15.87
N GLN A 59 -14.07 1.36 15.95
CA GLN A 59 -14.72 2.67 15.96
C GLN A 59 -15.08 3.09 14.52
N PRO A 60 -16.36 3.41 14.23
CA PRO A 60 -16.79 3.70 12.86
C PRO A 60 -16.03 4.85 12.18
N HIS A 61 -15.73 5.92 12.92
CA HIS A 61 -15.02 7.08 12.41
C HIS A 61 -13.54 6.79 12.09
N VAL A 62 -12.87 5.95 12.88
CA VAL A 62 -11.50 5.50 12.61
C VAL A 62 -11.47 4.68 11.33
N LYS A 63 -12.42 3.75 11.16
CA LYS A 63 -12.54 2.95 9.94
C LYS A 63 -12.81 3.85 8.72
N ALA A 64 -13.77 4.78 8.83
CA ALA A 64 -14.09 5.72 7.77
C ALA A 64 -12.88 6.57 7.35
N ARG A 65 -12.07 7.05 8.31
CA ARG A 65 -10.84 7.81 8.03
C ARG A 65 -9.78 6.96 7.33
N ILE A 66 -9.55 5.72 7.78
CA ILE A 66 -8.62 4.80 7.12
C ILE A 66 -9.07 4.50 5.69
N ASP A 67 -10.36 4.23 5.48
CA ASP A 67 -10.92 3.93 4.16
C ASP A 67 -10.89 5.15 3.23
N TYR A 68 -11.10 6.37 3.76
CA TYR A 68 -10.88 7.61 3.00
C TYR A 68 -9.41 7.77 2.58
N LEU A 69 -8.47 7.66 3.52
CA LEU A 69 -7.03 7.83 3.24
C LEU A 69 -6.50 6.77 2.26
N LYS A 70 -7.04 5.55 2.30
CA LYS A 70 -6.72 4.51 1.31
C LYS A 70 -7.23 4.88 -0.08
N ARG A 71 -8.45 5.40 -0.18
CA ARG A 71 -9.03 5.85 -1.46
C ARG A 71 -8.32 7.07 -2.01
N GLU A 72 -8.04 8.07 -1.19
CA GLU A 72 -7.27 9.27 -1.59
C GLU A 72 -5.86 8.88 -2.06
N ARG A 73 -5.24 7.90 -1.39
CA ARG A 73 -3.96 7.37 -1.86
C ARG A 73 -4.14 6.64 -3.19
N ALA A 74 -5.15 5.76 -3.33
CA ALA A 74 -5.47 5.04 -4.56
C ALA A 74 -5.74 5.97 -5.75
N SER A 75 -6.52 7.05 -5.56
CA SER A 75 -6.80 8.01 -6.62
C SER A 75 -5.57 8.78 -7.09
N ARG A 76 -4.55 8.92 -6.24
CA ARG A 76 -3.24 9.44 -6.67
C ARG A 76 -2.43 8.45 -7.50
N TRP A 77 -2.79 7.16 -7.48
CA TRP A 77 -2.18 6.15 -8.35
C TRP A 77 -2.79 6.17 -9.76
N ASP A 78 -4.08 6.52 -9.88
CA ASP A 78 -4.75 6.70 -11.18
C ASP A 78 -4.14 7.86 -12.00
N ASP A 79 -3.39 8.77 -11.37
CA ASP A 79 -2.66 9.87 -12.02
C ASP A 79 -1.27 9.48 -12.53
N PHE A 80 -0.78 8.28 -12.21
CA PHE A 80 0.49 7.79 -12.78
C PHE A 80 0.21 7.16 -14.14
N GLU A 81 0.94 7.58 -15.16
CA GLU A 81 0.95 6.91 -16.46
C GLU A 81 1.36 5.43 -16.26
N ASP A 82 0.78 4.52 -17.06
CA ASP A 82 1.00 3.06 -16.98
C ASP A 82 2.50 2.67 -17.00
N ASP A 83 3.34 3.58 -17.50
CA ASP A 83 4.79 3.45 -17.66
C ASP A 83 5.60 3.67 -16.37
N VAL A 84 5.02 4.22 -15.29
CA VAL A 84 5.73 4.48 -14.04
C VAL A 84 6.16 3.17 -13.37
N PHE A 85 5.33 2.13 -13.49
CA PHE A 85 5.66 0.80 -13.03
C PHE A 85 6.73 0.14 -13.91
N ASP A 86 6.72 0.42 -15.21
CA ASP A 86 7.76 -0.07 -16.14
C ASP A 86 9.11 0.61 -15.85
N GLY A 87 9.14 1.93 -15.66
CA GLY A 87 10.35 2.67 -15.31
C GLY A 87 10.92 2.27 -13.95
N PHE A 88 10.07 1.95 -12.97
CA PHE A 88 10.53 1.42 -11.69
C PHE A 88 11.08 -0.01 -11.79
N GLU A 89 10.48 -0.86 -12.63
CA GLU A 89 10.95 -2.21 -12.93
C GLU A 89 12.29 -2.19 -13.67
N GLU A 90 12.47 -1.32 -14.67
CA GLU A 90 13.75 -1.07 -15.34
C GLU A 90 14.84 -0.60 -14.36
N LEU A 91 14.51 0.36 -13.48
CA LEU A 91 15.48 0.89 -12.52
C LEU A 91 15.91 -0.18 -11.50
N LEU A 92 15.00 -1.04 -11.06
CA LEU A 92 15.31 -2.19 -10.19
C LEU A 92 16.20 -3.21 -10.89
N ASN A 93 15.91 -3.54 -12.14
CA ASN A 93 16.74 -4.45 -12.94
C ASN A 93 18.14 -3.87 -13.15
N GLY A 94 18.25 -2.57 -13.43
CA GLY A 94 19.55 -1.89 -13.53
C GLY A 94 20.36 -1.91 -12.23
N VAL A 95 19.70 -1.79 -11.07
CA VAL A 95 20.38 -1.94 -9.76
C VAL A 95 20.90 -3.37 -9.58
N LEU A 96 20.13 -4.39 -9.95
CA LEU A 96 20.57 -5.79 -9.87
C LEU A 96 21.78 -6.07 -10.77
N ASP A 97 21.80 -5.52 -11.98
CA ASP A 97 22.91 -5.66 -12.91
C ASP A 97 24.18 -4.98 -12.38
N ASN A 98 24.06 -3.74 -11.89
CA ASN A 98 25.18 -3.01 -11.27
C ASN A 98 25.77 -3.76 -10.07
N VAL A 99 24.91 -4.40 -9.26
CA VAL A 99 25.36 -5.24 -8.13
C VAL A 99 26.09 -6.48 -8.62
N ALA A 100 25.63 -7.12 -9.70
CA ALA A 100 26.31 -8.26 -10.30
C ALA A 100 27.70 -7.87 -10.84
N GLU A 101 27.86 -6.68 -11.41
CA GLU A 101 29.16 -6.15 -11.84
C GLU A 101 30.07 -5.83 -10.66
N LEU A 102 29.55 -5.20 -9.61
CA LEU A 102 30.30 -4.91 -8.38
C LEU A 102 30.83 -6.19 -7.73
N VAL A 103 30.03 -7.26 -7.67
CA VAL A 103 30.45 -8.57 -7.14
C VAL A 103 31.61 -9.14 -7.94
N ARG A 104 31.53 -9.10 -9.28
CA ARG A 104 32.64 -9.55 -10.14
C ARG A 104 33.91 -8.73 -9.92
N ALA A 105 33.79 -7.43 -9.68
CA ALA A 105 34.93 -6.57 -9.36
C ALA A 105 35.53 -6.87 -7.96
N CYS A 106 34.69 -7.22 -6.99
CA CYS A 106 35.12 -7.58 -5.63
C CYS A 106 35.81 -8.95 -5.55
N ASP A 107 35.43 -9.91 -6.41
CA ASP A 107 36.09 -11.23 -6.52
C ASP A 107 37.59 -11.10 -6.85
N GLY A 108 37.95 -10.12 -7.71
CA GLY A 108 39.35 -9.83 -8.05
C GLY A 108 40.17 -9.17 -6.93
N ASN A 109 39.53 -8.68 -5.86
CA ASN A 109 40.16 -7.89 -4.79
C ASN A 109 40.08 -8.56 -3.41
N GLY A 110 39.62 -9.82 -3.32
CA GLY A 110 39.53 -10.57 -2.06
C GLY A 110 38.36 -10.17 -1.15
N LEU A 111 37.41 -9.37 -1.65
CA LEU A 111 36.19 -8.90 -0.94
C LEU A 111 34.94 -9.69 -1.34
N ALA A 112 35.14 -10.89 -1.90
CA ALA A 112 34.08 -11.75 -2.45
C ALA A 112 32.95 -12.05 -1.43
N ARG A 113 33.31 -12.17 -0.14
CA ARG A 113 32.37 -12.59 0.90
C ARG A 113 31.41 -11.47 1.31
N GLU A 114 31.88 -10.24 1.49
CA GLU A 114 31.01 -9.09 1.75
C GLU A 114 30.14 -8.77 0.53
N ALA A 115 30.70 -8.87 -0.68
CA ALA A 115 29.96 -8.64 -1.92
C ALA A 115 28.85 -9.66 -2.13
N ALA A 116 29.11 -10.94 -1.86
CA ALA A 116 28.09 -12.00 -1.93
C ALA A 116 26.95 -11.78 -0.92
N GLN A 117 27.24 -11.34 0.31
CA GLN A 117 26.20 -11.01 1.30
C GLN A 117 25.35 -9.80 0.89
N ALA A 118 25.99 -8.74 0.39
CA ALA A 118 25.26 -7.57 -0.11
C ALA A 118 24.34 -7.92 -1.29
N ARG A 119 24.84 -8.77 -2.21
CA ARG A 119 24.05 -9.31 -3.33
C ARG A 119 22.82 -10.05 -2.84
N ASP A 120 22.98 -10.99 -1.92
CA ASP A 120 21.87 -11.83 -1.44
C ASP A 120 20.75 -11.01 -0.80
N VAL A 121 21.11 -9.99 -0.01
CA VAL A 121 20.16 -9.05 0.60
C VAL A 121 19.45 -8.24 -0.48
N LEU A 122 20.18 -7.69 -1.46
CA LEU A 122 19.61 -6.88 -2.53
C LEU A 122 18.71 -7.69 -3.47
N THR A 123 19.10 -8.92 -3.84
CA THR A 123 18.28 -9.84 -4.62
C THR A 123 16.99 -10.20 -3.88
N THR A 124 17.06 -10.43 -2.56
CA THR A 124 15.88 -10.75 -1.74
C THR A 124 14.91 -9.58 -1.67
N ILE A 125 15.41 -8.36 -1.45
CA ILE A 125 14.59 -7.16 -1.40
C ILE A 125 13.95 -6.91 -2.77
N SER A 126 14.74 -6.97 -3.84
CA SER A 126 14.28 -6.73 -5.21
C SER A 126 13.20 -7.74 -5.64
N SER A 127 13.41 -9.03 -5.36
CA SER A 127 12.41 -10.08 -5.64
C SER A 127 11.09 -9.85 -4.92
N ARG A 128 11.14 -9.38 -3.66
CA ARG A 128 9.92 -9.06 -2.89
C ARG A 128 9.18 -7.86 -3.46
N VAL A 129 9.92 -6.84 -3.87
CA VAL A 129 9.35 -5.63 -4.47
C VAL A 129 8.69 -5.97 -5.81
N LEU A 130 9.37 -6.71 -6.70
CA LEU A 130 8.79 -7.18 -7.97
C LEU A 130 7.54 -8.03 -7.76
N ALA A 131 7.57 -8.97 -6.82
CA ALA A 131 6.41 -9.81 -6.50
C ALA A 131 5.21 -8.98 -6.01
N GLN A 132 5.45 -7.94 -5.20
CA GLN A 132 4.40 -7.00 -4.78
C GLN A 132 3.87 -6.20 -5.96
N LEU A 133 4.74 -5.76 -6.86
CA LEU A 133 4.40 -4.97 -8.04
C LEU A 133 3.53 -5.78 -9.02
N HIS A 134 3.89 -7.04 -9.30
CA HIS A 134 3.06 -7.95 -10.07
C HIS A 134 1.72 -8.26 -9.39
N SER A 135 1.70 -8.40 -8.05
CA SER A 135 0.47 -8.62 -7.30
C SER A 135 -0.47 -7.41 -7.40
N LEU A 136 0.07 -6.19 -7.37
CA LEU A 136 -0.68 -4.96 -7.57
C LEU A 136 -1.24 -4.87 -8.99
N ARG A 137 -0.42 -5.14 -10.02
CA ARG A 137 -0.89 -5.22 -11.43
C ARG A 137 -1.97 -6.28 -11.64
N ALA A 138 -1.85 -7.44 -10.99
CA ALA A 138 -2.87 -8.50 -11.07
C ALA A 138 -4.17 -8.09 -10.39
N ALA A 139 -4.10 -7.42 -9.23
CA ALA A 139 -5.27 -6.88 -8.54
C ALA A 139 -5.95 -5.78 -9.36
N ASP A 140 -5.18 -4.91 -9.99
CA ASP A 140 -5.66 -3.84 -10.87
C ASP A 140 -6.37 -4.41 -12.11
N LYS A 141 -5.72 -5.34 -12.83
CA LYS A 141 -6.35 -6.07 -13.95
C LYS A 141 -7.64 -6.79 -13.54
N GLN A 142 -7.68 -7.41 -12.35
CA GLN A 142 -8.90 -8.05 -11.85
C GLN A 142 -10.02 -7.04 -11.53
N GLN A 143 -9.66 -5.83 -11.09
CA GLN A 143 -10.60 -4.75 -10.82
C GLN A 143 -11.14 -4.15 -12.12
N VAL A 144 -10.30 -3.97 -13.15
CA VAL A 144 -10.71 -3.60 -14.51
C VAL A 144 -11.68 -4.63 -15.09
N VAL A 145 -11.31 -5.92 -15.07
CA VAL A 145 -12.18 -7.02 -15.56
C VAL A 145 -13.51 -7.09 -14.81
N ARG A 146 -13.53 -6.83 -13.50
CA ARG A 146 -14.79 -6.76 -12.74
C ARG A 146 -15.67 -5.61 -13.19
N THR A 147 -15.07 -4.47 -13.51
CA THR A 147 -15.77 -3.26 -13.94
C THR A 147 -16.33 -3.45 -15.35
N ASP A 148 -15.57 -4.03 -16.27
CA ASP A 148 -16.03 -4.39 -17.62
C ASP A 148 -17.17 -5.40 -17.58
N ASN A 149 -17.07 -6.44 -16.74
CA ASN A 149 -18.17 -7.39 -16.55
C ASN A 149 -19.42 -6.71 -15.97
N LEU A 150 -19.24 -5.72 -15.08
CA LEU A 150 -20.36 -4.95 -14.53
C LEU A 150 -21.01 -4.07 -15.60
N ILE A 151 -20.20 -3.42 -16.45
CA ILE A 151 -20.67 -2.61 -17.58
C ILE A 151 -21.41 -3.50 -18.59
N GLN A 152 -20.85 -4.63 -19.00
CA GLN A 152 -21.52 -5.59 -19.88
C GLN A 152 -22.82 -6.16 -19.27
N THR A 153 -22.84 -6.37 -17.95
CA THR A 153 -24.06 -6.78 -17.24
C THR A 153 -25.09 -5.66 -17.25
N LEU A 154 -24.69 -4.40 -17.05
CA LEU A 154 -25.58 -3.25 -17.10
C LEU A 154 -26.08 -2.96 -18.53
N GLU A 155 -25.25 -3.16 -19.55
CA GLU A 155 -25.62 -3.06 -20.97
C GLU A 155 -26.59 -4.17 -21.39
N SER A 156 -26.39 -5.40 -20.92
CA SER A 156 -27.32 -6.51 -21.18
C SER A 156 -28.64 -6.39 -20.41
N LEU A 157 -28.64 -5.66 -19.29
CA LEU A 157 -29.85 -5.26 -18.56
C LEU A 157 -30.53 -4.01 -19.15
N ASN A 158 -29.87 -3.31 -20.08
CA ASN A 158 -30.45 -2.18 -20.78
C ASN A 158 -31.41 -2.73 -21.85
N VAL A 159 -32.66 -2.85 -21.41
CA VAL A 159 -33.86 -3.08 -22.21
C VAL A 159 -33.81 -2.22 -23.48
N VAL A 160 -33.52 -2.85 -24.60
CA VAL A 160 -33.84 -2.34 -25.92
C VAL A 160 -35.36 -2.24 -26.00
N THR A 161 -35.90 -1.08 -25.63
CA THR A 161 -37.15 -0.58 -26.20
C THR A 161 -36.77 0.45 -27.25
N PRO A 162 -36.70 0.08 -28.54
CA PRO A 162 -36.68 1.07 -29.59
C PRO A 162 -38.08 1.71 -29.63
N ARG A 163 -38.14 3.04 -29.58
CA ARG A 163 -39.22 3.79 -30.20
C ARG A 163 -38.70 4.34 -31.52
#